data_AF-A0A7S2MLH6-F1
#
_entry.id   AF-A0A7S2MLH6-F1
#
_cell.length_a   1.000
_cell.length_b   1.000
_cell.length_c   1.000
_cell.angle_alpha   90.00
_cell.angle_beta   90.00
_cell.angle_gamma   90.00
#
_symmetry.space_group_name_H-M   'P 1'
#
loop_
_entity.id
_entity.type
_entity.pdbx_description
1 polymer ?
#
loop_
_entity_poly.entity_id
_entity_poly.type
_entity_poly.pdbx_seq_one_letter_code
_entity_poly.pdbx_strand_id
1 'polypeptide(L)'
;RDCDCCFDTVSVTAGVCCPGKAHFFCGTCLTNFLEAFKTAEYADQKKGKGRALCPMKDSDTPFGDGAIVAFVPQEVFDDYLQIRIKVAEQGIQEQMEKENQDKIEELKTKLAAATGSEEQLELDKHRLKIIDDIFTLKCPRCGQAFLDYDNCSAISCAGCKCGFCSYCLEDCGADAHQHFYKNKSKCPNEGGPLFIDNAKWQVYQGKRKSKLLCQYLAKVPEALRKKVADLCAPDAKDLGIQMPEDLGEKALDPEAHGHVHMKLSVPRKLRSQLAEKAKALFKGDVTLRLPDAKAKVSLNSASGAMQVIVRKAPTNDMKPKNVEARLPNGHDVVIDDQWVECGCPEEKIKNGFIKEKHVVGRPEAGSKAEIKDAGGNGSVLVRKQATQDEGKNSIKFIEDGTEVNVVRHWVEVKWDGPDGAVGFFGIKAGRGFVLAEDFPEDDVLLVGPKDDCWAAAAEVEKAVGVKVMAKVAGGEAEPKAKAKAKGGGRGRGRG
;
A
#
# COMPACT_ATOMS: atom_id res chain seq x y z
N ARG A 1 66.24 -6.45 14.28
CA ARG A 1 65.76 -7.22 13.12
C ARG A 1 65.13 -6.23 12.17
N ASP A 2 65.40 -6.36 10.88
CA ASP A 2 64.92 -5.39 9.90
C ASP A 2 63.49 -5.72 9.51
N CYS A 3 62.65 -4.70 9.45
CA CYS A 3 61.26 -4.83 9.00
C CYS A 3 61.24 -5.07 7.48
N ASP A 4 60.58 -6.13 7.02
CA ASP A 4 60.47 -6.46 5.59
C ASP A 4 59.60 -5.47 4.79
N CYS A 5 58.96 -4.49 5.46
CA CYS A 5 58.14 -3.46 4.84
C CYS A 5 58.81 -2.08 4.77
N CYS A 6 59.31 -1.56 5.90
CA CYS A 6 59.98 -0.25 5.94
C CYS A 6 61.51 -0.30 5.93
N PHE A 7 62.11 -1.49 6.08
CA PHE A 7 63.55 -1.73 6.20
C PHE A 7 64.22 -1.12 7.45
N ASP A 8 63.45 -0.58 8.40
CA ASP A 8 64.00 -0.09 9.66
C ASP A 8 64.42 -1.25 10.59
N THR A 9 65.57 -1.08 11.25
CA THR A 9 66.04 -2.01 12.29
C THR A 9 65.33 -1.73 13.61
N VAL A 10 64.49 -2.66 14.06
CA VAL A 10 63.76 -2.57 15.34
C VAL A 10 64.00 -3.79 16.24
N SER A 11 63.57 -3.71 17.50
CA SER A 11 63.58 -4.86 18.42
C SER A 11 62.71 -6.00 17.88
N VAL A 12 63.13 -7.25 18.08
CA VAL A 12 62.34 -8.45 17.71
C VAL A 12 60.99 -8.46 18.45
N THR A 13 60.93 -7.86 19.63
CA THR A 13 59.70 -7.75 20.45
C THR A 13 58.78 -6.60 20.01
N ALA A 14 59.15 -5.82 18.99
CA ALA A 14 58.38 -4.68 18.51
C ALA A 14 57.57 -5.00 17.23
N GLY A 15 57.42 -6.29 16.91
CA GLY A 15 56.79 -6.71 15.66
C GLY A 15 56.44 -8.19 15.63
N VAL A 16 55.85 -8.62 14.52
CA VAL A 16 55.35 -9.98 14.29
C VAL A 16 56.02 -10.61 13.07
N CYS A 17 56.26 -11.92 13.12
CA CYS A 17 56.64 -12.70 11.94
C CYS A 17 55.41 -13.34 11.31
N CYS A 18 55.31 -13.31 9.98
CA CYS A 18 54.30 -14.10 9.29
C CYS A 18 54.55 -15.61 9.50
N PRO A 19 53.49 -16.41 9.68
CA PRO A 19 53.64 -17.83 10.00
C PRO A 19 54.20 -18.68 8.84
N GLY A 20 54.07 -18.24 7.59
CA GLY A 20 54.45 -19.04 6.42
C GLY A 20 55.94 -18.94 6.02
N LYS A 21 56.51 -17.73 6.06
CA LYS A 21 57.86 -17.45 5.53
C LYS A 21 58.75 -16.63 6.47
N ALA A 22 58.28 -16.37 7.69
CA ALA A 22 58.99 -15.59 8.71
C ALA A 22 59.34 -14.14 8.33
N HIS A 23 58.62 -13.51 7.39
CA HIS A 23 58.72 -12.06 7.14
C HIS A 23 58.32 -11.30 8.41
N PHE A 24 59.17 -10.40 8.86
CA PHE A 24 59.03 -9.62 10.07
C PHE A 24 58.47 -8.22 9.77
N PHE A 25 57.39 -7.86 10.46
CA PHE A 25 56.75 -6.55 10.36
C PHE A 25 56.80 -5.85 11.71
N CYS A 26 57.33 -4.64 11.76
CA CYS A 26 57.20 -3.80 12.94
C CYS A 26 55.72 -3.43 13.18
N GLY A 27 55.35 -3.12 14.43
CA GLY A 27 53.97 -2.79 14.81
C GLY A 27 53.37 -1.67 13.95
N THR A 28 54.16 -0.65 13.59
CA THR A 28 53.71 0.45 12.71
C THR A 28 53.36 -0.03 11.31
N CYS A 29 54.22 -0.82 10.66
CA CYS A 29 53.95 -1.37 9.33
C CYS A 29 52.76 -2.35 9.35
N LEU A 30 52.64 -3.15 10.41
CA LEU A 30 51.49 -4.05 10.59
C LEU A 30 50.18 -3.27 10.74
N THR A 31 50.19 -2.18 11.50
CA THR A 31 49.03 -1.28 11.69
C THR A 31 48.61 -0.68 10.36
N ASN A 32 49.54 -0.05 9.63
CA ASN A 32 49.26 0.54 8.31
C ASN A 32 48.75 -0.50 7.31
N PHE A 33 49.27 -1.73 7.38
CA PHE A 33 48.80 -2.83 6.55
C PHE A 33 47.35 -3.22 6.86
N LEU A 34 46.96 -3.31 8.14
CA LEU A 34 45.58 -3.61 8.51
C LEU A 34 44.62 -2.47 8.16
N GLU A 35 45.06 -1.22 8.27
CA GLU A 35 44.30 -0.07 7.78
C GLU A 35 44.08 -0.13 6.27
N ALA A 36 45.10 -0.52 5.49
CA ALA A 36 44.93 -0.76 4.06
C ALA A 36 44.00 -1.95 3.78
N PHE A 37 44.08 -3.02 4.57
CA PHE A 37 43.22 -4.20 4.48
C PHE A 37 41.74 -3.86 4.72
N LYS A 38 41.44 -2.89 5.58
CA LYS A 38 40.08 -2.36 5.81
C LYS A 38 39.41 -1.85 4.56
N THR A 39 40.19 -1.21 3.68
CA THR A 39 39.71 -0.65 2.42
C THR A 39 39.91 -1.58 1.22
N ALA A 40 40.47 -2.77 1.42
CA ALA A 40 40.70 -3.72 0.34
C ALA A 40 39.39 -4.26 -0.25
N GLU A 41 39.45 -4.66 -1.52
CA GLU A 41 38.34 -5.31 -2.20
C GLU A 41 37.94 -6.62 -1.48
N TYR A 42 36.64 -6.91 -1.47
CA TYR A 42 36.11 -8.10 -0.78
C TYR A 42 36.77 -9.40 -1.26
N ALA A 43 37.11 -9.50 -2.56
CA ALA A 43 37.80 -10.65 -3.12
C ALA A 43 39.15 -10.95 -2.44
N ASP A 44 39.88 -9.91 -2.02
CA ASP A 44 41.16 -10.05 -1.34
C ASP A 44 40.98 -10.39 0.14
N GLN A 45 39.99 -9.78 0.80
CA GLN A 45 39.63 -10.11 2.18
C GLN A 45 39.15 -11.56 2.31
N LYS A 46 38.45 -12.07 1.29
CA LYS A 46 37.90 -13.44 1.24
C LYS A 46 38.97 -14.52 1.10
N LYS A 47 40.12 -14.25 0.45
CA LYS A 47 41.21 -15.23 0.29
C LYS A 47 41.67 -15.83 1.62
N GLY A 48 41.76 -15.00 2.65
CA GLY A 48 42.10 -15.41 4.02
C GLY A 48 40.90 -15.75 4.90
N LYS A 49 39.69 -15.88 4.34
CA LYS A 49 38.42 -15.97 5.10
C LYS A 49 38.28 -14.82 6.10
N GLY A 50 38.57 -13.61 5.63
CA GLY A 50 38.58 -12.37 6.41
C GLY A 50 39.87 -12.16 7.22
N ARG A 51 40.73 -13.17 7.36
CA ARG A 51 42.01 -13.01 8.07
C ARG A 51 43.05 -12.37 7.17
N ALA A 52 43.83 -11.44 7.73
CA ALA A 52 44.89 -10.77 7.03
C ALA A 52 46.01 -11.77 6.66
N LEU A 53 46.34 -11.81 5.37
CA LEU A 53 47.47 -12.56 4.84
C LEU A 53 48.75 -11.73 4.93
N CYS A 54 49.91 -12.37 4.78
CA CYS A 54 51.15 -11.62 4.67
C CYS A 54 51.11 -10.72 3.42
N PRO A 55 51.53 -9.45 3.49
CA PRO A 55 51.61 -8.60 2.30
C PRO A 55 52.70 -9.05 1.32
N MET A 56 53.64 -9.89 1.77
CA MET A 56 54.60 -10.57 0.89
C MET A 56 53.87 -11.74 0.20
N LYS A 57 53.81 -11.67 -1.14
CA LYS A 57 52.98 -12.53 -2.01
C LYS A 57 53.35 -14.03 -2.01
N ASP A 58 54.31 -14.43 -1.20
CA ASP A 58 54.85 -15.78 -1.11
C ASP A 58 54.44 -16.51 0.19
N SER A 59 53.50 -15.94 0.96
CA SER A 59 52.93 -16.55 2.17
C SER A 59 51.40 -16.46 2.20
N ASP A 60 50.74 -17.59 1.98
CA ASP A 60 49.27 -17.72 2.02
C ASP A 60 48.70 -18.06 3.41
N THR A 61 49.55 -18.14 4.44
CA THR A 61 49.11 -18.44 5.80
C THR A 61 48.70 -17.14 6.52
N PRO A 62 47.46 -17.03 7.02
CA PRO A 62 46.99 -15.83 7.69
C PRO A 62 47.66 -15.63 9.05
N PHE A 63 47.77 -14.38 9.48
CA PHE A 63 48.20 -14.06 10.84
C PHE A 63 47.20 -14.61 11.87
N GLY A 64 47.72 -15.06 13.01
CA GLY A 64 46.89 -15.41 14.17
C GLY A 64 46.40 -14.16 14.88
N ASP A 65 45.18 -14.20 15.41
CA ASP A 65 44.55 -13.04 16.07
C ASP A 65 45.36 -12.57 17.29
N GLY A 66 45.85 -13.52 18.09
CA GLY A 66 46.72 -13.24 19.23
C GLY A 66 48.05 -12.58 18.85
N ALA A 67 48.53 -12.81 17.63
CA ALA A 67 49.75 -12.18 17.13
C ALA A 67 49.47 -10.76 16.64
N ILE A 68 48.30 -10.49 16.05
CA ILE A 68 47.92 -9.13 15.64
C ILE A 68 47.67 -8.25 16.87
N VAL A 69 46.81 -8.68 17.79
CA VAL A 69 46.38 -7.89 18.96
C VAL A 69 47.56 -7.46 19.86
N ALA A 70 48.65 -8.23 19.86
CA ALA A 70 49.83 -7.93 20.66
C ALA A 70 50.63 -6.72 20.13
N PHE A 71 50.49 -6.33 18.86
CA PHE A 71 51.38 -5.36 18.19
C PHE A 71 50.65 -4.21 17.49
N VAL A 72 49.32 -4.19 17.50
CA VAL A 72 48.51 -3.12 16.88
C VAL A 72 47.64 -2.43 17.93
N PRO A 73 47.27 -1.15 17.72
CA PRO A 73 46.29 -0.47 18.56
C PRO A 73 44.95 -1.22 18.61
N GLN A 74 44.29 -1.19 19.76
CA GLN A 74 43.00 -1.88 19.96
C GLN A 74 41.95 -1.47 18.91
N GLU A 75 41.86 -0.18 18.59
CA GLU A 75 40.90 0.35 17.59
C GLU A 75 41.09 -0.30 16.21
N VAL A 76 42.34 -0.48 15.78
CA VAL A 76 42.68 -1.10 14.50
C VAL A 76 42.38 -2.61 14.52
N PHE A 77 42.56 -3.25 15.68
CA PHE A 77 42.19 -4.65 15.85
C PHE A 77 40.68 -4.86 15.83
N ASP A 78 39.90 -3.97 16.46
CA ASP A 78 38.44 -4.03 16.46
C ASP A 78 37.89 -3.87 15.03
N ASP A 79 38.43 -2.93 14.26
CA ASP A 79 38.12 -2.77 12.83
C ASP A 79 38.43 -4.04 12.02
N TYR A 80 39.59 -4.66 12.28
CA TYR A 80 39.97 -5.93 11.66
C TYR A 80 38.98 -7.06 11.98
N LEU A 81 38.52 -7.16 13.23
CA LEU A 81 37.50 -8.14 13.62
C LEU A 81 36.16 -7.90 12.91
N GLN A 82 35.75 -6.66 12.72
CA GLN A 82 34.53 -6.33 11.98
C GLN A 82 34.61 -6.80 10.52
N ILE A 83 35.76 -6.65 9.86
CA ILE A 83 35.97 -7.18 8.50
C ILE A 83 35.81 -8.70 8.49
N ARG A 84 36.36 -9.40 9.48
CA ARG A 84 36.25 -10.86 9.58
C ARG A 84 34.81 -11.33 9.75
N ILE A 85 34.07 -10.68 10.62
CA ILE A 85 32.64 -10.96 10.84
C ILE A 85 31.90 -10.78 9.51
N LYS A 86 32.10 -9.63 8.86
CA LYS A 86 31.46 -9.32 7.57
C LYS A 86 31.78 -10.33 6.48
N VAL A 87 33.05 -10.77 6.35
CA VAL A 87 33.44 -11.78 5.35
C VAL A 87 32.83 -13.14 5.66
N ALA A 88 32.73 -13.51 6.94
CA ALA A 88 32.08 -14.75 7.35
C ALA A 88 30.58 -14.73 7.05
N GLU A 89 29.89 -13.63 7.40
CA GLU A 89 28.47 -13.41 7.12
C GLU A 89 28.18 -13.47 5.62
N GLN A 90 28.96 -12.75 4.80
CA GLN A 90 28.80 -12.77 3.35
C GLN A 90 29.07 -14.17 2.75
N GLY A 91 30.03 -14.93 3.31
CA GLY A 91 30.27 -16.31 2.90
C GLY A 91 29.09 -17.24 3.20
N ILE A 92 28.43 -17.09 4.35
CA ILE A 92 27.22 -17.83 4.71
C ILE A 92 26.08 -17.46 3.75
N GLN A 93 25.89 -16.16 3.51
CA GLN A 93 24.84 -15.67 2.62
C GLN A 93 25.01 -16.23 1.20
N GLU A 94 26.22 -16.17 0.63
CA GLU A 94 26.51 -16.73 -0.69
C GLU A 94 26.23 -18.24 -0.76
N GLN A 95 26.56 -18.99 0.31
CA GLN A 95 26.29 -20.43 0.35
C GLN A 95 24.78 -20.72 0.37
N MET A 96 24.01 -20.01 1.19
CA MET A 96 22.56 -20.19 1.25
C MET A 96 21.86 -19.73 -0.03
N GLU A 97 22.33 -18.63 -0.65
CA GLU A 97 21.86 -18.19 -1.96
C GLU A 97 22.10 -19.27 -3.00
N LYS A 98 23.30 -19.87 -3.01
CA LYS A 98 23.63 -20.99 -3.88
C LYS A 98 22.72 -22.19 -3.62
N GLU A 99 22.52 -22.61 -2.37
CA GLU A 99 21.64 -23.72 -2.03
C GLU A 99 20.18 -23.48 -2.49
N ASN A 100 19.67 -22.26 -2.34
CA ASN A 100 18.35 -21.89 -2.85
C ASN A 100 18.30 -21.89 -4.38
N GLN A 101 19.36 -21.38 -5.02
CA GLN A 101 19.45 -21.35 -6.48
C GLN A 101 19.57 -22.76 -7.07
N ASP A 102 20.34 -23.63 -6.42
CA ASP A 102 20.46 -25.06 -6.76
C ASP A 102 19.09 -25.75 -6.63
N LYS A 103 18.31 -25.47 -5.59
CA LYS A 103 16.92 -25.99 -5.46
C LYS A 103 16.02 -25.50 -6.58
N ILE A 104 16.09 -24.22 -6.93
CA ILE A 104 15.31 -23.65 -8.05
C ILE A 104 15.72 -24.30 -9.38
N GLU A 105 17.01 -24.48 -9.61
CA GLU A 105 17.55 -25.09 -10.83
C GLU A 105 17.23 -26.58 -10.89
N GLU A 106 17.30 -27.30 -9.77
CA GLU A 106 16.87 -28.70 -9.67
C GLU A 106 15.39 -28.83 -10.03
N LEU A 107 14.52 -27.96 -9.49
CA LEU A 107 13.10 -27.95 -9.83
C LEU A 107 12.88 -27.62 -11.32
N LYS A 108 13.58 -26.63 -11.87
CA LYS A 108 13.52 -26.30 -13.31
C LYS A 108 14.00 -27.45 -14.18
N THR A 109 15.05 -28.15 -13.76
CA THR A 109 15.63 -29.29 -14.48
C THR A 109 14.69 -30.48 -14.45
N LYS A 110 14.08 -30.79 -13.30
CA LYS A 110 13.02 -31.80 -13.19
C LYS A 110 11.84 -31.45 -14.11
N LEU A 111 11.46 -30.19 -14.19
CA LEU A 111 10.38 -29.71 -15.07
C LEU A 111 10.75 -29.82 -16.56
N ALA A 112 12.01 -29.53 -16.92
CA ALA A 112 12.50 -29.65 -18.29
C ALA A 112 12.72 -31.11 -18.74
N ALA A 113 13.09 -32.00 -17.81
CA ALA A 113 13.33 -33.41 -18.06
C ALA A 113 12.08 -34.29 -17.89
N ALA A 114 11.00 -33.75 -17.30
CA ALA A 114 9.78 -34.50 -17.05
C ALA A 114 9.08 -34.86 -18.37
N THR A 115 9.19 -36.14 -18.74
CA THR A 115 8.23 -36.89 -19.57
C THR A 115 6.98 -37.30 -18.77
N GLY A 116 6.62 -36.50 -17.76
CA GLY A 116 5.44 -36.71 -16.92
C GLY A 116 4.15 -36.39 -17.67
N SER A 117 3.01 -36.76 -17.07
CA SER A 117 1.72 -36.27 -17.57
C SER A 117 1.69 -34.74 -17.55
N GLU A 118 0.98 -34.14 -18.51
CA GLU A 118 0.79 -32.69 -18.61
C GLU A 118 0.33 -32.07 -17.28
N GLU A 119 -0.48 -32.81 -16.52
CA GLU A 119 -0.93 -32.42 -15.19
C GLU A 119 0.23 -32.26 -14.18
N GLN A 120 1.21 -33.17 -14.14
CA GLN A 120 2.32 -33.08 -13.19
C GLN A 120 3.21 -31.86 -13.49
N LEU A 121 3.45 -31.59 -14.78
CA LEU A 121 4.19 -30.40 -15.22
C LEU A 121 3.49 -29.10 -14.77
N GLU A 122 2.16 -29.04 -14.87
CA GLU A 122 1.38 -27.89 -14.39
C GLU A 122 1.44 -27.74 -12.87
N LEU A 123 1.37 -28.84 -12.11
CA LEU A 123 1.53 -28.80 -10.65
C LEU A 123 2.91 -28.27 -10.23
N ASP A 124 3.97 -28.72 -10.91
CA ASP A 124 5.34 -28.30 -10.60
C ASP A 124 5.56 -26.81 -10.96
N LYS A 125 4.93 -26.30 -12.02
CA LYS A 125 4.93 -24.86 -12.35
C LYS A 125 4.29 -24.03 -11.22
N HIS A 126 3.15 -24.48 -10.70
CA HIS A 126 2.47 -23.79 -9.61
C HIS A 126 3.29 -23.81 -8.32
N ARG A 127 3.86 -24.96 -7.96
CA ARG A 127 4.73 -25.10 -6.78
C ARG A 127 5.95 -24.20 -6.90
N LEU A 128 6.64 -24.19 -8.04
CA LEU A 128 7.80 -23.35 -8.27
C LEU A 128 7.44 -21.86 -8.11
N LYS A 129 6.30 -21.44 -8.66
CA LYS A 129 5.82 -20.08 -8.52
C LYS A 129 5.51 -19.69 -7.06
N ILE A 130 4.90 -20.58 -6.29
CA ILE A 130 4.64 -20.33 -4.87
C ILE A 130 5.95 -20.19 -4.09
N ILE A 131 6.89 -21.12 -4.29
CA ILE A 131 8.19 -21.09 -3.61
C ILE A 131 8.94 -19.80 -3.95
N ASP A 132 9.01 -19.48 -5.25
CA ASP A 132 9.84 -18.40 -5.77
C ASP A 132 9.22 -17.02 -5.51
N ASP A 133 7.92 -16.82 -5.74
CA ASP A 133 7.29 -15.50 -5.67
C ASP A 133 6.63 -15.20 -4.31
N ILE A 134 6.28 -16.22 -3.52
CA ILE A 134 5.52 -16.06 -2.28
C ILE A 134 6.35 -16.43 -1.06
N PHE A 135 6.97 -17.62 -1.05
CA PHE A 135 7.69 -18.11 0.13
C PHE A 135 9.07 -17.49 0.27
N THR A 136 9.74 -17.21 -0.84
CA THR A 136 11.05 -16.56 -0.86
C THR A 136 10.89 -15.04 -0.75
N LEU A 137 11.49 -14.46 0.28
CA LEU A 137 11.55 -13.01 0.41
C LEU A 137 12.62 -12.46 -0.52
N LYS A 138 12.25 -11.49 -1.36
CA LYS A 138 13.10 -10.97 -2.43
C LYS A 138 13.12 -9.46 -2.45
N CYS A 139 14.23 -8.92 -2.96
CA CYS A 139 14.35 -7.54 -3.35
C CYS A 139 13.30 -7.21 -4.43
N PRO A 140 12.46 -6.19 -4.24
CA PRO A 140 11.42 -5.83 -5.21
C PRO A 140 11.97 -5.30 -6.54
N ARG A 141 13.24 -4.87 -6.57
CA ARG A 141 13.87 -4.29 -7.76
C ARG A 141 14.58 -5.33 -8.62
N CYS A 142 15.45 -6.14 -8.03
CA CYS A 142 16.28 -7.10 -8.76
C CYS A 142 15.87 -8.57 -8.55
N GLY A 143 14.92 -8.85 -7.65
CA GLY A 143 14.48 -10.21 -7.36
C GLY A 143 15.46 -11.05 -6.52
N GLN A 144 16.60 -10.50 -6.09
CA GLN A 144 17.55 -11.21 -5.24
C GLN A 144 16.90 -11.59 -3.91
N ALA A 145 17.00 -12.86 -3.51
CA ALA A 145 16.52 -13.32 -2.22
C ALA A 145 17.30 -12.66 -1.08
N PHE A 146 16.63 -12.37 0.03
CA PHE A 146 17.29 -11.95 1.26
C PHE A 146 16.81 -12.83 2.41
N LEU A 147 17.77 -13.26 3.24
CA LEU A 147 17.55 -14.28 4.27
C LEU A 147 17.80 -13.70 5.66
N ASP A 148 18.78 -12.80 5.77
CA ASP A 148 19.19 -12.22 7.03
C ASP A 148 18.36 -10.98 7.34
N TYR A 149 17.48 -11.13 8.32
CA TYR A 149 16.78 -10.03 8.95
C TYR A 149 17.53 -9.64 10.24
N ASP A 150 18.25 -8.53 10.18
CA ASP A 150 19.07 -7.96 11.27
C ASP A 150 18.23 -7.18 12.30
N ASN A 151 16.93 -7.45 12.36
CA ASN A 151 15.92 -6.67 13.09
C ASN A 151 15.69 -5.25 12.55
N CYS A 152 16.45 -4.77 11.57
CA CYS A 152 16.21 -3.46 10.95
C CYS A 152 15.12 -3.57 9.90
N SER A 153 14.05 -2.79 10.08
CA SER A 153 12.92 -2.85 9.17
C SER A 153 13.20 -2.24 7.79
N ALA A 154 14.30 -1.49 7.65
CA ALA A 154 14.79 -0.89 6.42
C ALA A 154 15.96 -1.70 5.85
N ILE A 155 15.69 -2.58 4.89
CA ILE A 155 16.69 -3.49 4.32
C ILE A 155 17.34 -2.85 3.10
N SER A 156 18.66 -2.99 2.96
CA SER A 156 19.38 -2.65 1.73
C SER A 156 19.73 -3.91 0.95
N CYS A 157 19.36 -3.96 -0.33
CA CYS A 157 19.66 -5.10 -1.19
C CYS A 157 21.17 -5.20 -1.46
N ALA A 158 21.76 -6.38 -1.25
CA ALA A 158 23.18 -6.61 -1.50
C ALA A 158 23.58 -6.44 -2.97
N GLY A 159 22.73 -6.87 -3.92
CA GLY A 159 23.02 -6.81 -5.35
C GLY A 159 22.84 -5.41 -5.96
N CYS A 160 21.63 -4.85 -5.90
CA CYS A 160 21.33 -3.57 -6.57
C CYS A 160 21.34 -2.34 -5.65
N LYS A 161 21.66 -2.51 -4.35
CA LYS A 161 21.79 -1.44 -3.35
C LYS A 161 20.52 -0.60 -3.09
N CYS A 162 19.35 -1.04 -3.55
CA CYS A 162 18.11 -0.34 -3.20
C CYS A 162 17.70 -0.63 -1.75
N GLY A 163 17.18 0.38 -1.07
CA GLY A 163 16.49 0.24 0.20
C GLY A 163 15.04 -0.20 -0.02
N PHE A 164 14.56 -1.19 0.72
CA PHE A 164 13.16 -1.62 0.70
C PHE A 164 12.69 -1.99 2.11
N CYS A 165 11.37 -1.98 2.30
CA CYS A 165 10.77 -2.28 3.59
C CYS A 165 10.70 -3.79 3.85
N SER A 166 11.23 -4.23 4.98
CA SER A 166 11.20 -5.63 5.42
C SER A 166 9.80 -6.21 5.66
N TYR A 167 8.75 -5.38 5.78
CA TYR A 167 7.37 -5.82 6.02
C TYR A 167 6.59 -5.97 4.72
N CYS A 168 6.44 -4.87 3.99
CA CYS A 168 5.63 -4.85 2.77
C CYS A 168 6.40 -5.22 1.51
N LEU A 169 7.75 -5.23 1.57
CA LEU A 169 8.66 -5.41 0.44
C LEU A 169 8.53 -4.32 -0.64
N GLU A 170 8.12 -3.11 -0.26
CA GLU A 170 8.04 -1.97 -1.19
C GLU A 170 9.43 -1.37 -1.45
N ASP A 171 9.76 -1.13 -2.72
CA ASP A 171 10.99 -0.44 -3.14
C ASP A 171 10.93 1.02 -2.67
N CYS A 172 11.88 1.41 -1.82
CA CYS A 172 11.97 2.75 -1.23
C CYS A 172 13.11 3.59 -1.84
N GLY A 173 13.73 3.13 -2.93
CA GLY A 173 14.84 3.82 -3.56
C GLY A 173 16.17 3.51 -2.87
N ALA A 174 16.88 4.52 -2.37
CA ALA A 174 18.18 4.34 -1.72
C ALA A 174 18.08 4.12 -0.21
N ASP A 175 17.00 4.61 0.42
CA ASP A 175 16.84 4.60 1.87
C ASP A 175 15.39 4.27 2.27
N ALA A 176 15.21 3.10 2.88
CA ALA A 176 13.92 2.65 3.38
C ALA A 176 13.59 3.18 4.79
N HIS A 177 14.49 3.86 5.50
CA HIS A 177 14.18 4.43 6.81
C HIS A 177 13.01 5.43 6.72
N GLN A 178 13.00 6.23 5.66
CA GLN A 178 11.93 7.19 5.39
C GLN A 178 10.56 6.52 5.24
N HIS A 179 10.48 5.24 4.88
CA HIS A 179 9.23 4.51 4.72
C HIS A 179 8.44 4.36 6.04
N PHE A 180 9.16 4.36 7.18
CA PHE A 180 8.58 4.24 8.52
C PHE A 180 8.14 5.59 9.10
N TYR A 181 8.84 6.68 8.72
CA TYR A 181 8.55 8.04 9.19
C TYR A 181 7.60 8.82 8.30
N LYS A 182 7.51 8.46 7.00
CA LYS A 182 6.56 9.07 6.08
C LYS A 182 5.18 8.45 6.28
N ASN A 183 4.29 9.21 6.93
CA ASN A 183 2.87 8.94 7.17
C ASN A 183 2.01 8.81 5.88
N LYS A 184 2.42 8.02 4.89
CA LYS A 184 1.69 7.70 3.64
C LYS A 184 1.96 6.28 3.09
N SER A 185 2.75 5.42 3.74
CA SER A 185 3.04 4.09 3.21
C SER A 185 1.92 3.10 3.53
N LYS A 186 1.63 2.11 2.66
CA LYS A 186 0.67 1.03 2.98
C LYS A 186 1.30 -0.04 3.90
N CYS A 187 2.27 0.36 4.70
CA CYS A 187 3.07 -0.54 5.51
C CYS A 187 2.34 -0.91 6.80
N PRO A 188 2.22 -2.20 7.13
CA PRO A 188 1.69 -2.63 8.43
C PRO A 188 2.47 -2.13 9.65
N ASN A 189 3.73 -1.67 9.46
CA ASN A 189 4.59 -1.12 10.51
C ASN A 189 4.85 0.39 10.34
N GLU A 190 3.98 1.12 9.62
CA GLU A 190 4.07 2.57 9.52
C GLU A 190 3.97 3.23 10.91
N GLY A 191 4.89 4.15 11.23
CA GLY A 191 4.98 4.76 12.57
C GLY A 191 5.40 3.79 13.69
N GLY A 192 5.69 2.53 13.37
CA GLY A 192 6.21 1.53 14.29
C GLY A 192 7.72 1.66 14.53
N PRO A 193 8.29 0.83 15.41
CA PRO A 193 9.72 0.86 15.67
C PRO A 193 10.49 0.39 14.43
N LEU A 194 11.58 1.08 14.13
CA LEU A 194 12.51 0.69 13.06
C LEU A 194 13.11 -0.69 13.35
N PHE A 195 13.41 -0.96 14.63
CA PHE A 195 13.94 -2.23 15.08
C PHE A 195 12.83 -3.07 15.72
N ILE A 196 12.52 -4.23 15.14
CA ILE A 196 11.55 -5.17 15.70
C ILE A 196 12.19 -6.51 15.97
N ASP A 197 11.75 -7.14 17.05
CA ASP A 197 12.03 -8.53 17.37
C ASP A 197 11.72 -9.50 16.21
N ASN A 198 12.70 -10.35 15.88
CA ASN A 198 12.62 -11.31 14.78
C ASN A 198 11.38 -12.22 14.87
N ALA A 199 10.99 -12.69 16.07
CA ALA A 199 9.83 -13.57 16.20
C ALA A 199 8.52 -12.85 15.80
N LYS A 200 8.38 -11.57 16.16
CA LYS A 200 7.25 -10.76 15.69
C LYS A 200 7.29 -10.58 14.17
N TRP A 201 8.45 -10.26 13.61
CA TRP A 201 8.61 -10.10 12.16
C TRP A 201 8.24 -11.39 11.39
N GLN A 202 8.65 -12.56 11.89
CA GLN A 202 8.28 -13.86 11.33
C GLN A 202 6.76 -14.08 11.35
N VAL A 203 6.06 -13.73 12.44
CA VAL A 203 4.59 -13.81 12.49
C VAL A 203 3.94 -12.91 11.45
N TYR A 204 4.44 -11.68 11.27
CA TYR A 204 3.94 -10.78 10.23
C TYR A 204 4.18 -11.33 8.82
N GLN A 205 5.38 -11.83 8.54
CA GLN A 205 5.68 -12.42 7.25
C GLN A 205 4.88 -13.69 6.99
N GLY A 206 4.67 -14.54 8.00
CA GLY A 206 3.79 -15.71 7.91
C GLY A 206 2.38 -15.32 7.49
N LYS A 207 1.80 -14.28 8.11
CA LYS A 207 0.47 -13.75 7.72
C LYS A 207 0.46 -13.21 6.29
N ARG A 208 1.48 -12.42 5.91
CA ARG A 208 1.60 -11.87 4.55
C ARG A 208 1.69 -12.98 3.51
N LYS A 209 2.56 -13.98 3.73
CA LYS A 209 2.74 -15.13 2.83
C LYS A 209 1.47 -15.97 2.75
N SER A 210 0.78 -16.22 3.87
CA SER A 210 -0.49 -16.96 3.90
C SER A 210 -1.55 -16.23 3.05
N LYS A 211 -1.67 -14.90 3.19
CA LYS A 211 -2.59 -14.08 2.37
C LYS A 211 -2.27 -14.17 0.88
N LEU A 212 -1.00 -14.04 0.51
CA LEU A 212 -0.57 -14.13 -0.89
C LEU A 212 -0.78 -15.54 -1.47
N LEU A 213 -0.56 -16.58 -0.65
CA LEU A 213 -0.80 -17.97 -1.02
C LEU A 213 -2.29 -18.19 -1.33
N CYS A 214 -3.20 -17.73 -0.48
CA CYS A 214 -4.64 -17.84 -0.74
C CYS A 214 -5.04 -17.12 -2.05
N GLN A 215 -4.56 -15.89 -2.24
CA GLN A 215 -4.80 -15.11 -3.46
C GLN A 215 -4.26 -15.80 -4.72
N TYR A 216 -3.14 -16.52 -4.60
CA TYR A 216 -2.59 -17.29 -5.70
C TYR A 216 -3.40 -18.55 -5.98
N LEU A 217 -3.72 -19.34 -4.94
CA LEU A 217 -4.53 -20.55 -5.05
C LEU A 217 -5.93 -20.27 -5.62
N ALA A 218 -6.53 -19.12 -5.32
CA ALA A 218 -7.79 -18.69 -5.92
C ALA A 218 -7.74 -18.65 -7.47
N LYS A 219 -6.57 -18.31 -8.04
CA LYS A 219 -6.34 -18.24 -9.48
C LYS A 219 -5.99 -19.60 -10.11
N VAL A 220 -5.60 -20.58 -9.30
CA VAL A 220 -5.32 -21.94 -9.76
C VAL A 220 -6.66 -22.63 -10.08
N PRO A 221 -6.77 -23.40 -11.18
CA PRO A 221 -7.98 -24.17 -11.48
C PRO A 221 -8.39 -25.05 -10.29
N GLU A 222 -9.69 -25.09 -9.99
CA GLU A 222 -10.22 -25.78 -8.80
C GLU A 222 -9.74 -27.23 -8.69
N ALA A 223 -9.69 -27.95 -9.82
CA ALA A 223 -9.23 -29.32 -9.90
C ALA A 223 -7.77 -29.53 -9.42
N LEU A 224 -6.93 -28.50 -9.50
CA LEU A 224 -5.50 -28.56 -9.15
C LEU A 224 -5.19 -27.98 -7.77
N ARG A 225 -6.06 -27.11 -7.21
CA ARG A 225 -5.78 -26.36 -5.97
C ARG A 225 -5.32 -27.23 -4.81
N LYS A 226 -6.05 -28.33 -4.56
CA LYS A 226 -5.71 -29.27 -3.47
C LYS A 226 -4.35 -29.91 -3.68
N LYS A 227 -4.07 -30.39 -4.89
CA LYS A 227 -2.78 -31.02 -5.22
C LYS A 227 -1.62 -30.02 -5.08
N VAL A 228 -1.80 -28.78 -5.55
CA VAL A 228 -0.80 -27.72 -5.38
C VAL A 228 -0.58 -27.38 -3.91
N ALA A 229 -1.66 -27.25 -3.13
CA ALA A 229 -1.58 -26.98 -1.70
C ALA A 229 -0.85 -28.09 -0.94
N ASP A 230 -1.19 -29.36 -1.20
CA ASP A 230 -0.55 -30.53 -0.61
C ASP A 230 0.96 -30.59 -0.96
N LEU A 231 1.31 -30.27 -2.20
CA LEU A 231 2.71 -30.19 -2.65
C LEU A 231 3.53 -29.08 -1.99
N CYS A 232 2.88 -27.97 -1.59
CA CYS A 232 3.54 -26.84 -0.93
C CYS A 232 3.51 -26.94 0.59
N ALA A 233 2.70 -27.84 1.17
CA ALA A 233 2.50 -27.93 2.62
C ALA A 233 3.79 -28.20 3.43
N PRO A 234 4.75 -29.03 2.97
CA PRO A 234 6.03 -29.19 3.67
C PRO A 234 6.83 -27.88 3.74
N ASP A 235 6.98 -27.20 2.60
CA ASP A 235 7.68 -25.91 2.51
C ASP A 235 7.00 -24.84 3.37
N ALA A 236 5.66 -24.81 3.37
CA ALA A 236 4.87 -23.90 4.21
C ALA A 236 5.09 -24.16 5.71
N LYS A 237 5.12 -25.43 6.12
CA LYS A 237 5.34 -25.84 7.51
C LYS A 237 6.73 -25.42 8.01
N ASP A 238 7.76 -25.65 7.22
CA ASP A 238 9.14 -25.29 7.58
C ASP A 238 9.31 -23.77 7.74
N LEU A 239 8.50 -22.99 7.03
CA LEU A 239 8.48 -21.52 7.08
C LEU A 239 7.47 -20.95 8.09
N GLY A 240 6.72 -21.78 8.82
CA GLY A 240 5.68 -21.34 9.75
C GLY A 240 4.49 -20.64 9.08
N ILE A 241 4.22 -20.93 7.81
CA ILE A 241 3.12 -20.37 7.02
C ILE A 241 1.87 -21.23 7.24
N GLN A 242 0.74 -20.58 7.50
CA GLN A 242 -0.53 -21.28 7.69
C GLN A 242 -1.15 -21.60 6.33
N MET A 243 -1.44 -22.88 6.09
CA MET A 243 -2.16 -23.33 4.90
C MET A 243 -3.66 -23.05 5.06
N PRO A 244 -4.38 -22.64 4.00
CA PRO A 244 -5.83 -22.50 4.05
C PRO A 244 -6.51 -23.86 4.25
N GLU A 245 -7.46 -23.92 5.19
CA GLU A 245 -8.23 -25.14 5.49
C GLU A 245 -9.30 -25.44 4.44
N ASP A 246 -9.87 -24.41 3.83
CA ASP A 246 -10.87 -24.50 2.76
C ASP A 246 -10.31 -23.92 1.46
N LEU A 247 -10.36 -24.72 0.39
CA LEU A 247 -9.83 -24.40 -0.94
C LEU A 247 -10.95 -24.09 -1.95
N GLY A 248 -12.20 -23.98 -1.51
CA GLY A 248 -13.31 -23.54 -2.33
C GLY A 248 -13.15 -22.09 -2.79
N GLU A 249 -13.71 -21.72 -3.94
CA GLU A 249 -13.59 -20.35 -4.49
C GLU A 249 -14.03 -19.27 -3.51
N LYS A 250 -15.11 -19.53 -2.77
CA LYS A 250 -15.63 -18.62 -1.75
C LYS A 250 -14.76 -18.51 -0.50
N ALA A 251 -13.90 -19.50 -0.24
CA ALA A 251 -13.01 -19.54 0.92
C ALA A 251 -11.61 -18.97 0.63
N LEU A 252 -11.24 -18.94 -0.65
CA LEU A 252 -9.99 -18.35 -1.14
C LEU A 252 -10.16 -16.90 -1.63
N ASP A 253 -11.40 -16.41 -1.73
CA ASP A 253 -11.70 -15.01 -1.95
C ASP A 253 -11.10 -14.18 -0.79
N PRO A 254 -10.44 -13.03 -1.06
CA PRO A 254 -10.08 -12.06 -0.03
C PRO A 254 -11.18 -11.81 1.01
N GLU A 255 -12.47 -11.90 0.61
CA GLU A 255 -13.61 -11.73 1.50
C GLU A 255 -13.79 -12.84 2.56
N ALA A 256 -13.31 -14.06 2.27
CA ALA A 256 -13.35 -15.21 3.17
C ALA A 256 -12.46 -15.07 4.40
N HIS A 257 -11.41 -14.25 4.29
CA HIS A 257 -10.47 -13.96 5.37
C HIS A 257 -10.97 -12.78 6.25
N GLY A 258 -12.29 -12.63 6.35
CA GLY A 258 -12.96 -11.64 7.16
C GLY A 258 -12.92 -10.21 6.62
N HIS A 259 -12.25 -9.96 5.48
CA HIS A 259 -12.20 -8.63 4.87
C HIS A 259 -13.47 -8.38 4.07
N VAL A 260 -13.99 -7.16 4.07
CA VAL A 260 -15.15 -6.77 3.25
C VAL A 260 -14.79 -5.58 2.42
N HIS A 261 -15.39 -5.49 1.23
CA HIS A 261 -15.38 -4.28 0.42
C HIS A 261 -16.63 -3.48 0.76
N MET A 262 -16.48 -2.45 1.58
CA MET A 262 -17.59 -1.56 1.91
C MET A 262 -17.56 -0.31 1.04
N LYS A 263 -18.64 -0.11 0.30
CA LYS A 263 -18.89 1.12 -0.44
C LYS A 263 -19.45 2.17 0.50
N LEU A 264 -18.79 3.33 0.52
CA LEU A 264 -19.18 4.52 1.24
C LEU A 264 -19.55 5.59 0.21
N SER A 265 -20.80 6.03 0.24
CA SER A 265 -21.24 7.17 -0.58
C SER A 265 -20.80 8.48 0.10
N VAL A 266 -19.65 9.01 -0.33
CA VAL A 266 -19.07 10.26 0.19
C VAL A 266 -19.07 11.35 -0.90
N PRO A 267 -19.64 12.54 -0.62
CA PRO A 267 -19.63 13.67 -1.56
C PRO A 267 -18.21 13.99 -2.05
N ARG A 268 -18.05 14.18 -3.38
CA ARG A 268 -16.72 14.24 -4.03
C ARG A 268 -15.78 15.29 -3.45
N LYS A 269 -16.28 16.48 -3.11
CA LYS A 269 -15.48 17.56 -2.49
C LYS A 269 -14.99 17.26 -1.08
N LEU A 270 -15.65 16.36 -0.36
CA LEU A 270 -15.25 15.94 0.99
C LEU A 270 -14.20 14.82 0.90
N ARG A 271 -13.95 14.25 -0.28
CA ARG A 271 -12.95 13.18 -0.46
C ARG A 271 -11.53 13.66 -0.24
N SER A 272 -11.19 14.92 -0.55
CA SER A 272 -9.87 15.47 -0.23
C SER A 272 -9.69 15.60 1.29
N GLN A 273 -10.67 16.17 1.98
CA GLN A 273 -10.68 16.25 3.45
C GLN A 273 -10.66 14.85 4.08
N LEU A 274 -11.42 13.91 3.53
CA LEU A 274 -11.41 12.52 3.95
C LEU A 274 -10.05 11.87 3.68
N ALA A 275 -9.39 12.13 2.55
CA ALA A 275 -8.04 11.63 2.27
C ALA A 275 -7.02 12.13 3.31
N GLU A 276 -7.15 13.40 3.72
CA GLU A 276 -6.31 14.00 4.76
C GLU A 276 -6.57 13.38 6.13
N LYS A 277 -7.84 13.15 6.49
CA LYS A 277 -8.25 12.61 7.79
C LYS A 277 -8.17 11.08 7.88
N ALA A 278 -8.25 10.36 6.77
CA ALA A 278 -8.34 8.90 6.69
C ALA A 278 -7.35 8.19 7.61
N LYS A 279 -6.10 8.68 7.66
CA LYS A 279 -5.03 8.07 8.45
C LYS A 279 -5.23 8.18 9.96
N ALA A 280 -5.91 9.22 10.42
CA ALA A 280 -6.27 9.36 11.82
C ALA A 280 -7.56 8.59 12.17
N LEU A 281 -8.41 8.34 11.18
CA LEU A 281 -9.73 7.72 11.36
C LEU A 281 -9.67 6.20 11.41
N PHE A 282 -8.80 5.58 10.59
CA PHE A 282 -8.73 4.12 10.50
C PHE A 282 -7.62 3.58 11.39
N LYS A 283 -7.98 2.62 12.26
CA LYS A 283 -7.05 1.80 13.02
C LYS A 283 -7.06 0.38 12.44
N GLY A 284 -5.92 -0.30 12.46
CA GLY A 284 -5.82 -1.70 12.02
C GLY A 284 -5.75 -1.88 10.50
N ASP A 285 -6.33 -2.97 9.99
CA ASP A 285 -6.15 -3.45 8.61
C ASP A 285 -7.13 -2.82 7.59
N VAL A 286 -7.83 -1.73 7.96
CA VAL A 286 -8.79 -1.05 7.08
C VAL A 286 -8.09 -0.07 6.14
N THR A 287 -8.16 -0.34 4.85
CA THR A 287 -7.64 0.51 3.79
C THR A 287 -8.76 1.29 3.13
N LEU A 288 -8.63 2.62 3.07
CA LEU A 288 -9.51 3.48 2.28
C LEU A 288 -8.98 3.63 0.85
N ARG A 289 -9.81 3.34 -0.14
CA ARG A 289 -9.55 3.64 -1.55
C ARG A 289 -10.48 4.75 -1.99
N LEU A 290 -9.88 5.89 -2.32
CA LEU A 290 -10.57 7.05 -2.84
C LEU A 290 -10.34 7.14 -4.35
N PRO A 291 -11.39 7.31 -5.16
CA PRO A 291 -11.24 7.80 -6.52
C PRO A 291 -10.59 9.18 -6.48
N ASP A 292 -9.69 9.48 -7.42
CA ASP A 292 -9.13 10.82 -7.55
C ASP A 292 -10.27 11.82 -7.79
N ALA A 293 -10.32 12.88 -6.96
CA ALA A 293 -11.32 13.93 -7.06
C ALA A 293 -11.27 14.66 -8.42
N LYS A 294 -10.13 14.61 -9.12
CA LYS A 294 -9.94 15.18 -10.46
C LYS A 294 -10.08 14.16 -11.59
N ALA A 295 -10.29 12.88 -11.29
CA ALA A 295 -10.48 11.87 -12.32
C ALA A 295 -11.67 12.22 -13.23
N LYS A 296 -11.57 11.83 -14.50
CA LYS A 296 -12.73 11.82 -15.37
C LYS A 296 -13.71 10.74 -14.90
N VAL A 297 -15.00 11.02 -15.04
CA VAL A 297 -16.09 10.11 -14.69
C VAL A 297 -16.87 9.81 -15.96
N SER A 298 -17.10 8.54 -16.25
CA SER A 298 -17.88 8.14 -17.41
C SER A 298 -19.38 8.31 -17.12
N LEU A 299 -20.09 9.03 -17.98
CA LEU A 299 -21.53 9.22 -17.89
C LEU A 299 -22.28 7.93 -18.22
N ASN A 300 -23.31 7.58 -17.46
CA ASN A 300 -24.17 6.43 -17.72
C ASN A 300 -25.65 6.83 -17.67
N SER A 301 -26.36 6.81 -18.80
CA SER A 301 -27.77 7.21 -18.84
C SER A 301 -28.62 6.33 -17.91
N ALA A 302 -29.26 6.94 -16.91
CA ALA A 302 -30.12 6.24 -15.96
C ALA A 302 -31.33 5.58 -16.65
N SER A 303 -31.82 6.18 -17.74
CA SER A 303 -32.91 5.63 -18.54
C SER A 303 -32.47 4.57 -19.56
N GLY A 304 -31.17 4.23 -19.61
CA GLY A 304 -30.61 3.34 -20.64
C GLY A 304 -30.54 3.95 -22.04
N ALA A 305 -30.62 5.29 -22.16
CA ALA A 305 -30.51 5.94 -23.45
C ALA A 305 -29.06 5.87 -23.97
N MET A 306 -28.89 5.83 -25.29
CA MET A 306 -27.55 5.83 -25.91
C MET A 306 -26.76 7.12 -25.67
N GLN A 307 -27.44 8.19 -25.26
CA GLN A 307 -26.85 9.50 -25.05
C GLN A 307 -27.37 10.12 -23.75
N VAL A 308 -26.48 10.78 -23.04
CA VAL A 308 -26.76 11.63 -21.87
C VAL A 308 -26.88 13.07 -22.33
N ILE A 309 -27.94 13.75 -21.87
CA ILE A 309 -28.25 15.12 -22.27
C ILE A 309 -27.57 16.09 -21.32
N VAL A 310 -26.69 16.91 -21.87
CA VAL A 310 -26.07 18.03 -21.15
C VAL A 310 -26.88 19.29 -21.41
N ARG A 311 -27.25 20.00 -20.34
CA ARG A 311 -28.10 21.18 -20.39
C ARG A 311 -27.30 22.47 -20.14
N LYS A 312 -27.73 23.59 -20.72
CA LYS A 312 -27.16 24.92 -20.46
C LYS A 312 -27.54 25.44 -19.08
N ALA A 313 -28.77 25.17 -18.67
CA ALA A 313 -29.29 25.48 -17.35
C ALA A 313 -29.87 24.21 -16.71
N PRO A 314 -29.70 24.03 -15.38
CA PRO A 314 -30.23 22.88 -14.64
C PRO A 314 -31.72 23.02 -14.42
N THR A 315 -32.48 22.85 -15.50
CA THR A 315 -33.94 22.90 -15.51
C THR A 315 -34.48 21.71 -16.28
N ASN A 316 -35.72 21.33 -16.01
CA ASN A 316 -36.42 20.30 -16.79
C ASN A 316 -36.86 20.79 -18.18
N ASP A 317 -36.50 22.01 -18.60
CA ASP A 317 -36.79 22.50 -19.95
C ASP A 317 -35.97 21.70 -20.96
N MET A 318 -36.65 20.82 -21.70
CA MET A 318 -36.08 19.98 -22.76
C MET A 318 -36.11 20.67 -24.13
N LYS A 319 -36.50 21.95 -24.20
CA LYS A 319 -36.46 22.70 -25.46
C LYS A 319 -35.04 22.71 -26.03
N PRO A 320 -34.87 22.65 -27.36
CA PRO A 320 -33.56 22.62 -28.01
C PRO A 320 -32.61 23.74 -27.55
N LYS A 321 -33.14 24.90 -27.20
CA LYS A 321 -32.36 26.05 -26.69
C LYS A 321 -31.57 25.74 -25.40
N ASN A 322 -32.07 24.83 -24.56
CA ASN A 322 -31.44 24.46 -23.27
C ASN A 322 -30.57 23.21 -23.38
N VAL A 323 -30.56 22.51 -24.52
CA VAL A 323 -29.63 21.41 -24.76
C VAL A 323 -28.29 22.00 -25.18
N GLU A 324 -27.25 21.75 -24.39
CA GLU A 324 -25.87 22.14 -24.71
C GLU A 324 -25.20 21.06 -25.57
N ALA A 325 -25.28 19.81 -25.15
CA ALA A 325 -24.69 18.67 -25.85
C ALA A 325 -25.48 17.38 -25.62
N ARG A 326 -25.24 16.38 -26.47
CA ARG A 326 -25.68 15.00 -26.29
C ARG A 326 -24.44 14.12 -26.30
N LEU A 327 -23.99 13.71 -25.12
CA LEU A 327 -22.79 12.91 -24.96
C LEU A 327 -23.14 11.43 -25.05
N PRO A 328 -22.34 10.59 -25.72
CA PRO A 328 -22.60 9.15 -25.77
C PRO A 328 -22.53 8.53 -24.37
N ASN A 329 -23.23 7.42 -24.19
CA ASN A 329 -23.10 6.62 -22.97
C ASN A 329 -21.63 6.16 -22.79
N GLY A 330 -21.10 6.24 -21.57
CA GLY A 330 -19.70 6.00 -21.25
C GLY A 330 -18.76 7.18 -21.55
N HIS A 331 -19.27 8.34 -21.98
CA HIS A 331 -18.41 9.49 -22.24
C HIS A 331 -17.81 10.07 -20.96
N ASP A 332 -16.50 10.29 -20.97
CA ASP A 332 -15.74 10.80 -19.83
C ASP A 332 -15.88 12.31 -19.67
N VAL A 333 -16.26 12.73 -18.47
CA VAL A 333 -16.41 14.14 -18.10
C VAL A 333 -15.69 14.47 -16.80
N VAL A 334 -15.32 15.73 -16.62
CA VAL A 334 -14.79 16.27 -15.36
C VAL A 334 -15.94 16.96 -14.63
N ILE A 335 -16.17 16.60 -13.37
CA ILE A 335 -17.17 17.26 -12.53
C ILE A 335 -16.56 18.55 -11.96
N ASP A 336 -17.21 19.67 -12.23
CA ASP A 336 -16.84 20.99 -11.70
C ASP A 336 -17.52 21.26 -10.35
N ASP A 337 -18.84 21.14 -10.29
CA ASP A 337 -19.64 21.43 -9.09
C ASP A 337 -20.93 20.59 -9.07
N GLN A 338 -21.61 20.58 -7.92
CA GLN A 338 -22.84 19.83 -7.69
C GLN A 338 -23.88 20.70 -6.99
N TRP A 339 -25.09 20.67 -7.50
CA TRP A 339 -26.16 21.60 -7.19
C TRP A 339 -27.46 20.86 -6.89
N VAL A 340 -28.07 21.17 -5.75
CA VAL A 340 -29.37 20.64 -5.36
C VAL A 340 -30.42 21.70 -5.62
N GLU A 341 -31.34 21.37 -6.52
CA GLU A 341 -32.58 22.11 -6.71
C GLU A 341 -33.53 21.73 -5.57
N CYS A 342 -34.00 22.71 -4.83
CA CYS A 342 -34.78 22.48 -3.62
C CYS A 342 -35.91 23.51 -3.45
N GLY A 343 -36.92 23.11 -2.69
CA GLY A 343 -37.98 23.99 -2.22
C GLY A 343 -38.02 24.01 -0.69
N CYS A 344 -38.21 25.18 -0.10
CA CYS A 344 -38.39 25.37 1.33
C CYS A 344 -39.69 26.15 1.57
N PRO A 345 -40.81 25.45 1.90
CA PRO A 345 -42.11 26.09 2.09
C PRO A 345 -42.11 27.14 3.21
N GLU A 346 -41.42 26.86 4.32
CA GLU A 346 -41.31 27.74 5.49
C GLU A 346 -40.68 29.09 5.10
N GLU A 347 -39.65 29.03 4.25
CA GLU A 347 -38.91 30.19 3.77
C GLU A 347 -39.53 30.83 2.51
N LYS A 348 -40.69 30.32 2.05
CA LYS A 348 -41.38 30.73 0.81
C LYS A 348 -40.51 30.55 -0.45
N ILE A 349 -39.60 29.59 -0.45
CA ILE A 349 -38.74 29.25 -1.58
C ILE A 349 -39.39 28.11 -2.35
N LYS A 350 -39.87 28.40 -3.57
CA LYS A 350 -40.45 27.36 -4.44
C LYS A 350 -39.37 26.53 -5.13
N ASN A 351 -38.45 27.21 -5.82
CA ASN A 351 -37.32 26.61 -6.54
C ASN A 351 -36.07 27.43 -6.24
N GLY A 352 -35.11 26.84 -5.55
CA GLY A 352 -33.81 27.42 -5.26
C GLY A 352 -32.70 26.41 -5.46
N PHE A 353 -31.50 26.91 -5.74
CA PHE A 353 -30.30 26.10 -5.91
C PHE A 353 -29.36 26.31 -4.74
N ILE A 354 -28.94 25.20 -4.15
CA ILE A 354 -27.93 25.17 -3.09
C ILE A 354 -26.80 24.27 -3.57
N LYS A 355 -25.54 24.61 -3.26
CA LYS A 355 -24.44 23.68 -3.54
C LYS A 355 -24.65 22.42 -2.70
N GLU A 356 -24.50 21.24 -3.29
CA GLU A 356 -24.67 19.93 -2.64
C GLU A 356 -23.83 19.80 -1.35
N LYS A 357 -22.80 20.64 -1.16
CA LYS A 357 -21.95 20.60 0.05
C LYS A 357 -22.65 21.03 1.31
N HIS A 358 -23.75 21.74 1.15
CA HIS A 358 -24.53 22.23 2.25
C HIS A 358 -25.73 21.33 2.56
N VAL A 359 -25.85 20.18 1.91
CA VAL A 359 -26.95 19.23 2.12
C VAL A 359 -26.42 18.04 2.91
N VAL A 360 -27.10 17.70 4.01
CA VAL A 360 -26.74 16.57 4.87
C VAL A 360 -27.21 15.27 4.21
N GLY A 361 -26.28 14.35 3.97
CA GLY A 361 -26.53 13.06 3.34
C GLY A 361 -26.58 13.16 1.81
N ARG A 362 -27.22 12.17 1.17
CA ARG A 362 -27.39 12.15 -0.28
C ARG A 362 -28.72 12.82 -0.65
N PRO A 363 -28.71 13.86 -1.52
CA PRO A 363 -29.95 14.46 -2.00
C PRO A 363 -30.62 13.54 -3.03
N GLU A 364 -31.69 12.86 -2.62
CA GLU A 364 -32.52 12.06 -3.53
C GLU A 364 -33.71 12.89 -4.02
N ALA A 365 -34.02 12.84 -5.31
CA ALA A 365 -35.14 13.57 -5.87
C ALA A 365 -36.46 13.12 -5.20
N GLY A 366 -37.24 14.08 -4.70
CA GLY A 366 -38.48 13.84 -3.96
C GLY A 366 -38.31 13.58 -2.45
N SER A 367 -37.07 13.57 -1.93
CA SER A 367 -36.80 13.42 -0.50
C SER A 367 -36.76 14.76 0.24
N LYS A 368 -36.79 14.71 1.58
CA LYS A 368 -36.40 15.83 2.43
C LYS A 368 -34.91 15.71 2.79
N ALA A 369 -34.21 16.83 2.86
CA ALA A 369 -32.84 16.87 3.33
C ALA A 369 -32.61 18.07 4.26
N GLU A 370 -31.81 17.86 5.30
CA GLU A 370 -31.38 18.92 6.20
C GLU A 370 -30.24 19.72 5.58
N ILE A 371 -30.25 21.04 5.77
CA ILE A 371 -29.21 21.94 5.30
C ILE A 371 -28.22 22.24 6.42
N LYS A 372 -26.92 22.22 6.11
CA LYS A 372 -25.84 22.56 7.03
C LYS A 372 -24.69 23.25 6.33
N ASP A 373 -24.22 24.37 6.85
CA ASP A 373 -23.17 25.12 6.18
C ASP A 373 -21.81 24.42 6.22
N ALA A 374 -21.40 23.93 5.04
CA ALA A 374 -20.03 23.67 4.62
C ALA A 374 -18.93 24.52 5.30
N GLY A 375 -19.15 25.83 5.34
CA GLY A 375 -18.18 26.83 5.79
C GLY A 375 -18.22 27.17 7.28
N GLY A 376 -19.21 26.67 8.03
CA GLY A 376 -19.35 26.95 9.47
C GLY A 376 -19.92 28.34 9.81
N ASN A 377 -20.58 29.03 8.87
CA ASN A 377 -21.23 30.32 9.12
C ASN A 377 -22.64 30.18 9.72
N GLY A 378 -23.15 28.95 9.86
CA GLY A 378 -24.47 28.67 10.43
C GLY A 378 -25.66 28.97 9.50
N SER A 379 -25.40 29.38 8.26
CA SER A 379 -26.45 29.58 7.25
C SER A 379 -25.92 29.38 5.83
N VAL A 380 -26.83 29.10 4.90
CA VAL A 380 -26.55 28.69 3.54
C VAL A 380 -27.33 29.57 2.57
N LEU A 381 -26.63 30.14 1.59
CA LEU A 381 -27.25 30.97 0.56
C LEU A 381 -27.96 30.12 -0.49
N VAL A 382 -29.28 30.28 -0.59
CA VAL A 382 -30.10 29.72 -1.67
C VAL A 382 -30.09 30.67 -2.86
N ARG A 383 -29.92 30.12 -4.06
CA ARG A 383 -29.75 30.88 -5.30
C ARG A 383 -30.91 30.69 -6.28
N LYS A 384 -31.13 31.64 -7.17
CA LYS A 384 -32.13 31.54 -8.26
C LYS A 384 -31.65 30.64 -9.40
N GLN A 385 -30.34 30.55 -9.57
CA GLN A 385 -29.64 29.78 -10.60
C GLN A 385 -28.44 29.07 -9.96
N ALA A 386 -28.08 27.91 -10.51
CA ALA A 386 -26.91 27.12 -10.13
C ALA A 386 -25.59 27.74 -10.66
N THR A 387 -25.33 28.99 -10.31
CA THR A 387 -24.14 29.71 -10.74
C THR A 387 -23.53 30.45 -9.55
N GLN A 388 -22.20 30.56 -9.56
CA GLN A 388 -21.46 31.29 -8.55
C GLN A 388 -21.31 32.75 -8.96
N ASP A 389 -22.24 33.59 -8.52
CA ASP A 389 -22.20 35.05 -8.65
C ASP A 389 -22.59 35.71 -7.32
N GLU A 390 -22.02 36.88 -7.04
CA GLU A 390 -21.97 37.46 -5.69
C GLU A 390 -23.08 38.50 -5.38
N GLY A 391 -24.16 38.59 -6.16
CA GLY A 391 -25.17 39.62 -5.82
C GLY A 391 -26.58 39.48 -6.36
N LYS A 392 -26.78 39.17 -7.64
CA LYS A 392 -28.13 39.24 -8.26
C LYS A 392 -28.92 37.93 -8.17
N ASN A 393 -28.22 36.85 -7.87
CA ASN A 393 -28.74 35.49 -7.87
C ASN A 393 -29.07 34.95 -6.48
N SER A 394 -28.91 35.74 -5.43
CA SER A 394 -29.37 35.38 -4.09
C SER A 394 -30.91 35.37 -4.03
N ILE A 395 -31.47 34.35 -3.39
CA ILE A 395 -32.87 34.33 -2.96
C ILE A 395 -32.92 34.72 -1.48
N LYS A 396 -32.33 33.87 -0.63
CA LYS A 396 -32.38 34.00 0.83
C LYS A 396 -31.29 33.12 1.45
N PHE A 397 -30.88 33.46 2.66
CA PHE A 397 -30.12 32.55 3.52
C PHE A 397 -31.09 31.64 4.28
N ILE A 398 -30.75 30.36 4.36
CA ILE A 398 -31.44 29.37 5.19
C ILE A 398 -30.50 29.00 6.33
N GLU A 399 -31.01 28.91 7.56
CA GLU A 399 -30.23 28.52 8.74
C GLU A 399 -29.92 27.03 8.76
N ASP A 400 -28.78 26.65 9.35
CA ASP A 400 -28.41 25.26 9.59
C ASP A 400 -29.54 24.52 10.35
N GLY A 401 -29.80 23.27 9.95
CA GLY A 401 -30.88 22.44 10.49
C GLY A 401 -32.21 22.57 9.77
N THR A 402 -32.35 23.51 8.83
CA THR A 402 -33.60 23.66 8.05
C THR A 402 -33.79 22.50 7.07
N GLU A 403 -34.98 21.90 7.07
CA GLU A 403 -35.35 20.89 6.07
C GLU A 403 -35.77 21.54 4.74
N VAL A 404 -35.24 21.01 3.65
CA VAL A 404 -35.66 21.37 2.29
C VAL A 404 -36.17 20.13 1.54
N ASN A 405 -37.15 20.33 0.65
CA ASN A 405 -37.57 19.30 -0.28
C ASN A 405 -36.61 19.29 -1.47
N VAL A 406 -35.90 18.19 -1.67
CA VAL A 406 -35.01 17.98 -2.80
C VAL A 406 -35.86 17.74 -4.04
N VAL A 407 -35.81 18.68 -4.99
CA VAL A 407 -36.50 18.55 -6.27
C VAL A 407 -35.66 17.69 -7.21
N ARG A 408 -34.40 18.08 -7.42
CA ARG A 408 -33.43 17.35 -8.27
C ARG A 408 -31.99 17.62 -7.86
N HIS A 409 -31.10 16.71 -8.26
CA HIS A 409 -29.67 16.85 -8.12
C HIS A 409 -29.01 17.00 -9.51
N TRP A 410 -28.21 18.05 -9.64
CA TRP A 410 -27.58 18.50 -10.86
C TRP A 410 -26.06 18.51 -10.71
N VAL A 411 -25.34 18.03 -11.72
CA VAL A 411 -23.88 17.99 -11.74
C VAL A 411 -23.40 18.89 -12.87
N GLU A 412 -22.63 19.92 -12.52
CA GLU A 412 -21.93 20.76 -13.50
C GLU A 412 -20.70 20.01 -13.97
N VAL A 413 -20.57 19.85 -15.28
CA VAL A 413 -19.48 19.09 -15.91
C VAL A 413 -18.80 19.87 -17.01
N LYS A 414 -17.53 19.53 -17.22
CA LYS A 414 -16.74 19.86 -18.40
C LYS A 414 -16.38 18.59 -19.15
N TRP A 415 -16.28 18.69 -20.46
CA TRP A 415 -15.78 17.60 -21.29
C TRP A 415 -14.85 18.16 -22.35
N ASP A 416 -13.88 17.32 -22.73
CA ASP A 416 -12.96 17.64 -23.80
C ASP A 416 -13.61 17.26 -25.13
N GLY A 417 -13.40 18.09 -26.14
CA GLY A 417 -13.65 17.71 -27.53
C GLY A 417 -12.33 17.25 -28.16
N PRO A 418 -12.35 16.44 -29.22
CA PRO A 418 -11.14 16.17 -30.01
C PRO A 418 -10.48 17.48 -30.45
N ASP A 419 -9.18 17.62 -30.15
CA ASP A 419 -8.40 18.79 -30.53
C ASP A 419 -8.41 18.95 -32.06
N GLY A 420 -9.05 20.02 -32.54
CA GLY A 420 -8.90 20.49 -33.93
C GLY A 420 -9.62 19.73 -35.04
N ALA A 421 -10.33 18.64 -34.76
CA ALA A 421 -11.13 17.94 -35.77
C ALA A 421 -12.54 17.67 -35.26
N VAL A 422 -13.54 18.04 -36.06
CA VAL A 422 -14.93 17.63 -35.89
C VAL A 422 -14.93 16.10 -35.96
N GLY A 423 -14.80 15.41 -34.82
CA GLY A 423 -14.85 13.95 -34.77
C GLY A 423 -16.16 13.45 -35.38
N PHE A 424 -16.28 12.15 -35.62
CA PHE A 424 -17.44 11.53 -36.28
C PHE A 424 -18.81 11.93 -35.69
N PHE A 425 -18.85 12.44 -34.44
CA PHE A 425 -20.05 12.96 -33.75
C PHE A 425 -20.08 14.48 -33.52
N GLY A 426 -19.04 15.23 -33.91
CA GLY A 426 -19.01 16.70 -33.85
C GLY A 426 -19.12 17.34 -32.46
N ILE A 427 -18.81 16.59 -31.40
CA ILE A 427 -18.89 17.10 -30.01
C ILE A 427 -17.73 18.05 -29.76
N LYS A 428 -18.03 19.34 -29.56
CA LYS A 428 -17.04 20.35 -29.15
C LYS A 428 -16.82 20.26 -27.64
N ALA A 429 -15.62 20.62 -27.18
CA ALA A 429 -15.35 20.83 -25.76
C ALA A 429 -16.38 21.83 -25.20
N GLY A 430 -16.84 21.58 -23.98
CA GLY A 430 -17.91 22.38 -23.41
C GLY A 430 -18.09 22.21 -21.92
N ARG A 431 -19.10 22.91 -21.40
CA ARG A 431 -19.54 22.87 -20.01
C ARG A 431 -21.06 22.89 -19.93
N GLY A 432 -21.63 22.23 -18.94
CA GLY A 432 -23.07 22.24 -18.73
C GLY A 432 -23.51 21.37 -17.57
N PHE A 433 -24.81 21.10 -17.49
CA PHE A 433 -25.44 20.41 -16.37
C PHE A 433 -26.02 19.07 -16.81
N VAL A 434 -25.68 18.02 -16.06
CA VAL A 434 -26.21 16.67 -16.23
C VAL A 434 -26.98 16.29 -14.96
N LEU A 435 -27.95 15.39 -15.06
CA LEU A 435 -28.64 14.89 -13.87
C LEU A 435 -27.71 13.95 -13.10
N ALA A 436 -27.72 14.03 -11.77
CA ALA A 436 -26.84 13.20 -10.95
C ALA A 436 -27.13 11.69 -11.09
N GLU A 437 -28.34 11.31 -11.50
CA GLU A 437 -28.70 9.91 -11.79
C GLU A 437 -27.94 9.34 -12.99
N ASP A 438 -27.44 10.19 -13.89
CA ASP A 438 -26.65 9.76 -15.05
C ASP A 438 -25.15 9.57 -14.72
N PHE A 439 -24.76 9.61 -13.44
CA PHE A 439 -23.40 9.29 -13.01
C PHE A 439 -23.38 7.96 -12.27
N PRO A 440 -22.46 7.03 -12.61
CA PRO A 440 -22.23 5.86 -11.79
C PRO A 440 -21.77 6.29 -10.39
N GLU A 441 -22.17 5.53 -9.37
CA GLU A 441 -21.72 5.74 -8.01
C GLU A 441 -20.19 5.58 -7.95
N ASP A 442 -19.49 6.70 -7.84
CA ASP A 442 -18.04 6.74 -7.69
C ASP A 442 -17.70 6.59 -6.20
N ASP A 443 -18.14 5.48 -5.58
CA ASP A 443 -18.07 5.30 -4.13
C ASP A 443 -16.64 5.20 -3.61
N VAL A 444 -16.47 5.64 -2.36
CA VAL A 444 -15.25 5.42 -1.61
C VAL A 444 -15.27 3.99 -1.08
N LEU A 445 -14.19 3.23 -1.23
CA LEU A 445 -14.14 1.82 -0.83
C LEU A 445 -13.31 1.66 0.44
N LEU A 446 -13.90 1.14 1.51
CA LEU A 446 -13.16 0.55 2.62
C LEU A 446 -12.89 -0.92 2.32
N VAL A 447 -11.66 -1.36 2.59
CA VAL A 447 -11.24 -2.76 2.46
C VAL A 447 -10.56 -3.17 3.74
N GLY A 448 -11.13 -4.11 4.48
CA GLY A 448 -10.63 -4.51 5.81
C GLY A 448 -11.60 -5.42 6.54
N PRO A 449 -11.27 -5.91 7.75
CA PRO A 449 -12.17 -6.75 8.54
C PRO A 449 -13.58 -6.15 8.68
N LYS A 450 -14.64 -6.96 8.57
CA LYS A 450 -16.04 -6.47 8.55
C LYS A 450 -16.36 -5.48 9.67
N ASP A 451 -16.04 -5.84 10.91
CA ASP A 451 -16.35 -5.00 12.08
C ASP A 451 -15.53 -3.71 12.09
N ASP A 452 -14.25 -3.78 11.73
CA ASP A 452 -13.37 -2.61 11.65
C ASP A 452 -13.81 -1.66 10.53
N CYS A 453 -14.28 -2.20 9.41
CA CYS A 453 -14.84 -1.47 8.30
C CYS A 453 -16.12 -0.70 8.73
N TRP A 454 -16.99 -1.28 9.55
CA TRP A 454 -18.18 -0.58 10.06
C TRP A 454 -17.81 0.52 11.07
N ALA A 455 -16.85 0.24 11.97
CA ALA A 455 -16.31 1.25 12.87
C ALA A 455 -15.67 2.42 12.10
N ALA A 456 -14.89 2.10 11.06
CA ALA A 456 -14.31 3.05 10.14
C ALA A 456 -15.37 3.91 9.45
N ALA A 457 -16.45 3.32 8.95
CA ALA A 457 -17.56 4.05 8.32
C ALA A 457 -18.18 5.09 9.28
N ALA A 458 -18.40 4.73 10.54
CA ALA A 458 -18.92 5.64 11.55
C ALA A 458 -17.95 6.80 11.88
N GLU A 459 -16.65 6.52 11.94
CA GLU A 459 -15.63 7.57 12.14
C GLU A 459 -15.53 8.49 10.91
N VAL A 460 -15.71 7.97 9.69
CA VAL A 460 -15.80 8.80 8.47
C VAL A 460 -16.99 9.75 8.57
N GLU A 461 -18.18 9.25 8.88
CA GLU A 461 -19.39 10.06 9.03
C GLU A 461 -19.18 11.21 10.03
N LYS A 462 -18.58 10.91 11.19
CA LYS A 462 -18.23 11.92 12.19
C LYS A 462 -17.20 12.93 11.68
N ALA A 463 -16.20 12.47 10.94
CA ALA A 463 -15.09 13.30 10.48
C ALA A 463 -15.44 14.21 9.30
N VAL A 464 -16.28 13.74 8.39
CA VAL A 464 -16.81 14.56 7.28
C VAL A 464 -18.01 15.37 7.70
N GLY A 465 -18.64 15.05 8.84
CA GLY A 465 -19.80 15.76 9.37
C GLY A 465 -21.06 15.56 8.53
N VAL A 466 -21.10 14.50 7.73
CA VAL A 466 -22.18 14.15 6.81
C VAL A 466 -22.45 12.66 6.94
N LYS A 467 -23.74 12.29 7.01
CA LYS A 467 -24.17 10.90 7.04
C LYS A 467 -23.68 10.15 5.81
N VAL A 468 -22.97 9.05 6.01
CA VAL A 468 -22.42 8.23 4.91
C VAL A 468 -23.28 6.99 4.76
N MET A 469 -23.69 6.68 3.53
CA MET A 469 -24.33 5.39 3.27
C MET A 469 -23.26 4.33 3.05
N ALA A 470 -23.24 3.35 3.95
CA ALA A 470 -22.34 2.22 3.95
C ALA A 470 -23.05 0.96 3.46
N LYS A 471 -22.50 0.30 2.44
CA LYS A 471 -23.02 -0.96 1.90
C LYS A 471 -21.88 -1.95 1.64
N VAL A 472 -21.99 -3.16 2.17
CA VAL A 472 -21.05 -4.24 1.84
C VAL A 472 -21.34 -4.71 0.41
N ALA A 473 -20.29 -4.87 -0.40
CA ALA A 473 -20.39 -5.49 -1.72
C ALA A 473 -21.09 -6.85 -1.58
N GLY A 474 -22.13 -7.11 -2.39
CA GLY A 474 -22.96 -8.32 -2.25
C GLY A 474 -24.29 -8.13 -1.49
N GLY A 475 -24.57 -6.95 -0.93
CA GLY A 475 -25.94 -6.54 -0.61
C GLY A 475 -26.42 -6.71 0.83
N GLU A 476 -25.56 -7.09 1.78
CA GLU A 476 -25.92 -7.01 3.20
C GLU A 476 -25.94 -5.54 3.66
N ALA A 477 -27.12 -5.08 4.11
CA ALA A 477 -27.27 -3.80 4.79
C ALA A 477 -26.71 -3.88 6.22
N GLU A 478 -26.41 -2.72 6.80
CA GLU A 478 -25.93 -2.58 8.17
C GLU A 478 -26.76 -3.43 9.15
N PRO A 479 -26.11 -4.22 10.03
CA PRO A 479 -26.83 -4.91 11.09
C PRO A 479 -27.47 -3.84 11.98
N LYS A 480 -28.81 -3.72 11.92
CA LYS A 480 -29.56 -2.80 12.79
C LYS A 480 -29.11 -3.02 14.23
N ALA A 481 -28.37 -2.05 14.79
CA ALA A 481 -27.87 -2.13 16.14
C ALA A 481 -29.03 -2.41 17.08
N LYS A 482 -29.09 -3.61 17.66
CA LYS A 482 -30.05 -3.91 18.73
C LYS A 482 -29.68 -2.98 19.88
N ALA A 483 -30.46 -1.92 20.07
CA ALA A 483 -30.32 -1.02 21.20
C ALA A 483 -30.33 -1.86 22.48
N LYS A 484 -29.15 -2.07 23.08
CA LYS A 484 -29.03 -2.66 24.41
C LYS A 484 -29.63 -1.63 25.35
N ALA A 485 -30.93 -1.74 25.60
CA ALA A 485 -31.58 -1.04 26.69
C ALA A 485 -30.83 -1.45 27.97
N LYS A 486 -29.99 -0.54 28.50
CA LYS A 486 -29.49 -0.61 29.87
C LYS A 486 -30.71 -0.49 30.77
N GLY A 487 -31.38 -1.61 31.01
CA GLY A 487 -32.34 -1.75 32.09
C GLY A 487 -31.59 -1.54 33.39
N GLY A 488 -31.65 -0.31 33.92
CA GLY A 488 -31.21 0.00 35.27
C GLY A 488 -32.06 -0.77 36.25
N GLY A 489 -31.57 -1.94 36.66
CA GLY A 489 -32.13 -2.70 37.78
C GLY A 489 -31.98 -1.86 39.04
N ARG A 490 -33.05 -1.17 39.44
CA ARG A 490 -33.20 -0.61 40.78
C ARG A 490 -33.18 -1.77 41.77
N GLY A 491 -32.04 -2.00 42.41
CA GLY A 491 -31.95 -2.83 43.60
C GLY A 491 -32.83 -2.22 44.69
N ARG A 492 -33.93 -2.92 45.02
CA ARG A 492 -34.66 -2.70 46.27
C ARG A 492 -33.92 -3.46 47.36
N GLY A 493 -33.24 -2.71 48.25
CA GLY A 493 -32.88 -3.24 49.56
C GLY A 493 -34.14 -3.58 50.35
N ARG A 494 -34.11 -4.72 51.04
CA ARG A 494 -35.00 -5.05 52.16
C ARG A 494 -34.13 -5.30 53.38
N GLY A 495 -34.68 -4.87 54.51
CA GLY A 495 -34.08 -4.97 55.84
C GLY A 495 -34.19 -6.35 56.46
#